data_AF-A0A1L4C138-F1
#
_entry.id   AF-A0A1L4C138-F1
#
_cell.length_a   1.000
_cell.length_b   1.000
_cell.length_c   1.000
_cell.angle_alpha   90.00
_cell.angle_beta   90.00
_cell.angle_gamma   90.00
#
_symmetry.space_group_name_H-M   'P 1'
#
loop_
_entity.id
_entity.type
_entity.pdbx_description
1 polymer ?
#
loop_
_entity_poly.entity_id
_entity_poly.type
_entity_poly.pdbx_seq_one_letter_code
_entity_poly.pdbx_strand_id
1 'polypeptide(L)' 'MSSKKDREQKLLLFLSKKQSYMTSEELSSQLEISRKTVYRIIKDINEAFPKGDLILSEKGRVKILY' A
#
# COMPACT_ATOMS: atom_id res chain seq x y z
N MET A 1 -11.36 15.64 -5.75
CA MET A 1 -11.19 14.37 -5.01
C MET A 1 -10.17 13.52 -5.75
N SER A 2 -9.14 13.02 -5.07
CA SER A 2 -8.15 12.10 -5.68
C SER A 2 -8.86 10.79 -6.06
N SER A 3 -8.67 10.31 -7.29
CA SER A 3 -9.28 9.07 -7.75
C SER A 3 -8.68 7.85 -7.03
N LYS A 4 -9.36 6.70 -7.07
CA LYS A 4 -8.84 5.44 -6.48
C LYS A 4 -7.46 5.08 -7.06
N LYS A 5 -7.29 5.21 -8.37
CA LYS A 5 -6.02 4.99 -9.08
C LYS A 5 -4.90 5.90 -8.60
N ASP A 6 -5.18 7.17 -8.32
CA ASP A 6 -4.16 8.09 -7.80
C ASP A 6 -3.64 7.64 -6.44
N ARG A 7 -4.51 7.10 -5.59
CA ARG A 7 -4.13 6.58 -4.26
C ARG A 7 -3.30 5.31 -4.36
N GLU A 8 -3.66 4.40 -5.27
CA GLU A 8 -2.89 3.18 -5.58
C GLU A 8 -1.47 3.55 -6.06
N GLN A 9 -1.36 4.46 -7.02
CA GLN A 9 -0.07 4.90 -7.55
C GLN A 9 0.79 5.58 -6.49
N LYS A 10 0.21 6.44 -5.65
CA LYS A 10 0.94 7.05 -4.53
C LYS A 10 1.44 6.00 -3.56
N LEU A 11 0.61 5.02 -3.18
CA LEU A 11 1.00 3.95 -2.27
C LEU A 11 2.17 3.13 -2.84
N LEU A 12 2.10 2.75 -4.11
CA LEU A 12 3.19 2.04 -4.80
C LEU A 12 4.48 2.87 -4.84
N LEU A 13 4.38 4.17 -5.16
CA LEU A 13 5.54 5.07 -5.19
C LEU A 13 6.19 5.24 -3.81
N PHE A 14 5.40 5.30 -2.75
CA PHE A 14 5.93 5.37 -1.38
C PHE A 14 6.65 4.09 -1.00
N LEU A 15 6.04 2.93 -1.27
CA LEU A 15 6.65 1.64 -1.01
C LEU A 15 7.89 1.39 -1.85
N SER A 16 7.94 1.85 -3.11
CA SER A 16 9.12 1.69 -3.97
C SER A 16 10.31 2.54 -3.52
N LYS A 17 10.05 3.69 -2.89
CA LYS A 17 11.11 4.57 -2.34
C LYS A 17 11.72 4.03 -1.06
N LYS A 18 11.01 3.15 -0.33
CA LYS A 18 11.51 2.53 0.90
C LYS A 18 11.61 1.02 0.73
N GLN A 19 12.84 0.50 0.59
CA GLN A 19 13.10 -0.94 0.58
C GLN A 19 12.89 -1.63 1.95
N SER A 20 12.44 -0.87 2.96
CA SER A 20 12.15 -1.34 4.32
C SER A 20 10.65 -1.45 4.58
N TYR A 21 10.29 -2.16 5.64
CA TYR A 21 8.91 -2.13 6.15
C TYR A 21 8.48 -0.70 6.48
N MET A 22 7.22 -0.40 6.16
CA MET A 22 6.48 0.78 6.61
C MET A 22 5.30 0.32 7.46
N THR A 23 4.82 1.17 8.36
CA THR A 23 3.61 0.90 9.13
C THR A 23 2.36 1.35 8.39
N SER A 24 1.23 0.72 8.68
CA SER A 24 -0.07 1.16 8.15
C SER A 24 -0.43 2.58 8.58
N GLU A 25 0.05 3.00 9.75
CA GLU A 25 -0.05 4.33 10.33
C GLU A 25 0.72 5.35 9.48
N GLU A 26 1.99 5.11 9.17
CA GLU A 26 2.78 5.99 8.29
C GLU A 26 2.13 6.16 6.92
N LEU A 27 1.68 5.05 6.31
CA LEU A 27 0.97 5.10 5.03
C LEU A 27 -0.34 5.86 5.13
N SER A 28 -1.10 5.68 6.22
CA SER A 28 -2.36 6.39 6.45
C SER A 28 -2.16 7.89 6.58
N SER A 29 -1.12 8.33 7.30
CA SER A 29 -0.77 9.74 7.46
C SER A 29 -0.27 10.36 6.16
N GLN A 30 0.60 9.67 5.41
CA GLN A 30 1.14 10.20 4.15
C GLN A 30 0.14 10.25 3.01
N LEU A 31 -0.82 9.32 2.99
CA LEU A 31 -1.87 9.27 1.97
C LEU A 31 -3.14 10.01 2.38
N GLU A 32 -3.19 10.53 3.62
CA GLU A 32 -4.37 11.18 4.21
C GLU A 32 -5.64 10.32 4.11
N ILE A 33 -5.49 9.02 4.40
CA ILE A 33 -6.59 8.04 4.37
C ILE A 33 -6.60 7.20 5.63
N SER A 34 -7.71 6.53 5.91
CA SER A 34 -7.76 5.59 7.04
C SER A 34 -6.86 4.37 6.81
N ARG A 35 -6.34 3.78 7.90
CA ARG A 35 -5.63 2.48 7.85
C ARG A 35 -6.45 1.39 7.15
N LYS A 36 -7.76 1.35 7.36
CA LYS A 36 -8.67 0.42 6.66
C LYS A 36 -8.64 0.61 5.14
N THR A 37 -8.56 1.86 4.68
CA THR A 37 -8.43 2.19 3.26
C THR A 37 -7.08 1.77 2.71
N VAL A 38 -5.99 1.92 3.48
CA VAL A 38 -4.66 1.40 3.11
C VAL A 38 -4.73 -0.11 2.83
N TYR A 39 -5.29 -0.89 3.75
CA TYR A 39 -5.43 -2.35 3.56
C TYR A 39 -6.32 -2.73 2.37
N ARG A 40 -7.42 -1.98 2.12
CA ARG A 40 -8.25 -2.20 0.92
C ARG A 40 -7.47 -1.96 -0.36
N ILE A 41 -6.71 -0.87 -0.43
CA ILE A 41 -5.88 -0.56 -1.60
C ILE A 41 -4.82 -1.63 -1.82
N ILE A 42 -4.15 -2.08 -0.76
CA ILE A 42 -3.16 -3.17 -0.83
C ILE A 42 -3.78 -4.45 -1.37
N LYS A 43 -4.96 -4.82 -0.83
CA LYS A 43 -5.70 -6.00 -1.29
C LYS A 43 -6.06 -5.89 -2.77
N ASP A 44 -6.60 -4.74 -3.19
CA ASP A 44 -6.96 -4.50 -4.59
C ASP A 44 -5.74 -4.60 -5.52
N ILE A 45 -4.57 -4.12 -5.07
CA ILE A 45 -3.30 -4.21 -5.83
C ILE A 45 -2.84 -5.66 -5.94
N ASN A 46 -2.85 -6.42 -4.85
CA ASN A 46 -2.44 -7.82 -4.85
C ASN A 46 -3.36 -8.69 -5.69
N GLU A 47 -4.69 -8.49 -5.61
CA GLU A 47 -5.67 -9.21 -6.44
C GLU A 47 -5.49 -8.92 -7.94
N ALA A 48 -5.04 -7.72 -8.30
CA ALA A 48 -4.72 -7.36 -9.67
C ALA A 48 -3.35 -7.89 -10.15
N PHE A 49 -2.51 -8.41 -9.25
CA PHE A 49 -1.16 -8.84 -9.58
C PHE A 49 -1.12 -10.36 -9.86
N PRO A 50 -0.78 -10.78 -11.09
CA PRO A 50 -0.90 -12.19 -11.50
C PRO A 50 0.17 -13.13 -10.91
N LYS A 51 1.22 -12.61 -10.27
CA LYS A 51 2.33 -13.40 -9.70
C LYS A 51 2.21 -13.61 -8.18
N GLY A 52 1.00 -13.47 -7.62
CA GLY A 52 0.75 -13.57 -6.18
C GLY A 52 0.71 -12.20 -5.50
N ASP A 53 1.07 -12.12 -4.23
CA ASP A 53 1.10 -10.85 -3.51
C ASP A 53 2.27 -9.99 -3.96
N LEU A 54 2.00 -8.76 -4.42
CA LEU A 54 3.02 -7.75 -4.68
C LEU A 54 3.47 -7.05 -3.38
N ILE A 55 2.55 -6.94 -2.43
CA ILE A 55 2.73 -6.21 -1.18
C ILE A 55 2.39 -7.15 -0.03
N LEU A 56 3.34 -7.36 0.88
CA LEU A 56 3.11 -8.07 2.14
C LEU A 56 2.52 -7.10 3.17
N SER A 57 1.42 -7.48 3.82
CA SER A 57 0.88 -6.75 4.97
C SER A 57 0.70 -7.68 6.19
N GLU A 58 1.55 -7.52 7.20
CA GLU A 58 1.51 -8.34 8.43
C GLU A 58 1.71 -7.49 9.68
N LYS A 59 0.91 -7.74 10.73
CA LYS A 59 1.04 -7.13 12.06
C LYS A 59 1.21 -5.59 12.06
N GLY A 60 0.46 -4.89 11.21
CA GLY A 60 0.55 -3.43 11.08
C GLY A 60 1.69 -2.92 10.21
N ARG A 61 2.49 -3.81 9.61
CA ARG A 61 3.60 -3.48 8.73
C ARG A 61 3.29 -3.87 7.29
N VAL A 62 3.81 -3.09 6.35
CA VAL A 62 3.60 -3.17 4.91
C VAL A 62 4.96 -3.10 4.23
N LYS A 63 5.22 -4.00 3.28
CA LYS A 63 6.45 -4.03 2.49
C LYS A 63 6.16 -4.49 1.07
N ILE A 64 6.79 -3.88 0.08
CA ILE A 64 6.76 -4.38 -1.31
C ILE A 64 7.72 -5.56 -1.47
N LEU A 65 7.30 -6.58 -2.21
CA LEU A 65 8.04 -7.84 -2.40
C LEU A 65 8.92 -7.87 -3.66
N TYR A 66 9.10 -6.71 -4.32
CA TYR A 66 9.94 -6.54 -5.51
C TYR A 66 11.41 -6.26 -5.15
#